data_AF-A0A961U407-F1
#
_entry.id   AF-A0A961U407-F1
#
_cell.length_a   1.000
_cell.length_b   1.000
_cell.length_c   1.000
_cell.angle_alpha   90.00
_cell.angle_beta   90.00
_cell.angle_gamma   90.00
#
_symmetry.space_group_name_H-M   'P 1'
#
loop_
_entity.id
_entity.type
_entity.pdbx_description
1 polymer ?
#
loop_
_entity_poly.entity_id
_entity_poly.type
_entity_poly.pdbx_seq_one_letter_code
_entity_poly.pdbx_strand_id
1 'polypeptide(L)'
;MTLRMLLLLASLALGLETSAAAVLVPEGNRNARQPDIPYGSGSRTKAAKTTYDAKYERVLKLLRSDGKLRKKIEESAKDYGIDPIHIVGAIVGEHTYNVDVYDRLQTYYVKAISYLRSAVAFRYDGEEVDEFIKRPQFADCNKLNGSYAIWTCRETVWNGEFRGKTVDGKKFPDDRFGAVFFQPFYAGQTFGIGQLNPLTALQMSDLVHKTSRLPVLDHRRPAQVYKT
;
A
#
# COMPACT_ATOMS: atom_id res chain seq x y z
N MET A 1 -15.04 -45.52 -42.18
CA MET A 1 -14.22 -44.38 -41.75
C MET A 1 -12.77 -44.85 -41.70
N THR A 2 -11.96 -44.48 -42.70
CA THR A 2 -10.60 -44.99 -42.88
C THR A 2 -9.61 -44.28 -41.96
N LEU A 3 -8.50 -44.93 -41.61
CA LEU A 3 -7.46 -44.40 -40.69
C LEU A 3 -6.96 -42.99 -41.07
N ARG A 4 -7.01 -42.64 -42.36
CA ARG A 4 -6.72 -41.28 -42.86
C ARG A 4 -7.70 -40.21 -42.36
N MET A 5 -8.97 -40.56 -42.18
CA MET A 5 -10.01 -39.65 -41.69
C MET A 5 -9.88 -39.39 -40.19
N LEU A 6 -9.41 -40.37 -39.41
CA LEU A 6 -9.05 -40.19 -37.99
C LEU A 6 -7.79 -39.31 -37.81
N LEU A 7 -6.80 -39.45 -38.69
CA LEU A 7 -5.59 -38.61 -38.67
C LEU A 7 -5.86 -37.14 -39.04
N LEU A 8 -6.80 -36.89 -39.95
CA LEU A 8 -7.25 -35.53 -40.32
C LEU A 8 -8.10 -34.85 -39.23
N LEU A 9 -8.86 -35.61 -38.46
CA LEU A 9 -9.61 -35.10 -37.30
C LEU A 9 -8.70 -34.84 -36.09
N ALA A 10 -7.66 -35.65 -35.90
CA ALA A 10 -6.68 -35.47 -34.83
C ALA A 10 -5.80 -34.22 -35.05
N SER A 11 -5.45 -33.88 -36.30
CA SER A 11 -4.67 -32.66 -36.60
C SER A 11 -5.47 -31.37 -36.46
N LEU A 12 -6.81 -31.40 -36.58
CA LEU A 12 -7.67 -30.23 -36.34
C LEU A 12 -7.81 -29.88 -34.85
N ALA A 13 -7.64 -30.86 -33.94
CA ALA A 13 -7.73 -30.65 -32.50
C ALA A 13 -6.46 -30.03 -31.89
N LEU A 14 -5.33 -30.06 -32.61
CA LEU A 14 -4.04 -29.51 -32.16
C LEU A 14 -3.87 -28.01 -32.46
N GLY A 15 -4.86 -27.37 -33.11
CA GLY A 15 -4.81 -25.96 -33.51
C GLY A 15 -5.60 -25.00 -32.63
N LEU A 16 -6.08 -25.43 -31.45
CA LEU A 16 -6.63 -24.52 -30.45
C LEU A 16 -5.47 -23.76 -29.80
N GLU A 17 -4.90 -22.80 -30.52
CA GLU A 17 -4.13 -21.76 -29.90
C GLU A 17 -5.04 -21.07 -28.89
N THR A 18 -4.70 -21.23 -27.60
CA THR A 18 -5.24 -20.37 -26.55
C THR A 18 -4.84 -18.95 -26.92
N SER A 19 -5.73 -18.23 -27.61
CA SER A 19 -5.62 -16.80 -27.79
C SER A 19 -5.53 -16.23 -26.37
N ALA A 20 -4.33 -15.81 -25.97
CA ALA A 20 -4.16 -15.01 -24.78
C ALA A 20 -4.97 -13.75 -25.04
N ALA A 21 -6.18 -13.71 -24.48
CA ALA A 21 -7.06 -12.56 -24.58
C ALA A 21 -6.22 -11.32 -24.27
N ALA A 22 -6.10 -10.41 -25.23
CA ALA A 22 -5.35 -9.19 -25.05
C ALA A 22 -5.91 -8.51 -23.80
N VAL A 23 -5.11 -8.49 -22.73
CA VAL A 23 -5.48 -7.78 -21.50
C VAL A 23 -5.52 -6.32 -21.90
N LEU A 24 -6.72 -5.78 -22.14
CA LEU A 24 -6.92 -4.36 -22.37
C LEU A 24 -6.42 -3.66 -21.12
N VAL A 25 -5.22 -3.09 -21.22
CA VAL A 25 -4.67 -2.26 -20.15
C VAL A 25 -5.69 -1.12 -19.98
N PRO A 26 -6.26 -0.91 -18.78
CA PRO A 26 -7.17 0.19 -18.52
C PRO A 26 -6.53 1.50 -18.98
N GLU A 27 -7.33 2.53 -19.24
CA GLU A 27 -6.89 3.83 -19.77
C GLU A 27 -5.90 4.62 -18.88
N GLY A 28 -5.28 4.00 -17.88
CA GLY A 28 -4.24 4.57 -17.03
C GLY A 28 -2.88 4.68 -17.74
N ASN A 29 -2.20 5.80 -17.46
CA ASN A 29 -0.87 6.17 -17.95
C ASN A 29 -0.78 6.44 -19.47
N ARG A 30 -1.62 7.36 -19.98
CA ARG A 30 -1.59 7.90 -21.36
C ARG A 30 -0.51 8.98 -21.57
N ASN A 31 0.54 9.01 -20.76
CA ASN A 31 1.56 10.03 -20.95
C ASN A 31 2.34 9.69 -22.22
N ALA A 32 2.32 10.58 -23.22
CA ALA A 32 3.08 10.42 -24.47
C ALA A 32 4.59 10.24 -24.23
N ARG A 33 5.05 10.69 -23.06
CA ARG A 33 6.39 10.48 -22.53
C ARG A 33 6.29 9.94 -21.11
N GLN A 34 7.15 9.00 -20.77
CA GLN A 34 7.27 8.54 -19.39
C GLN A 34 7.59 9.73 -18.46
N PRO A 35 6.84 9.92 -17.36
CA PRO A 35 7.15 10.97 -16.40
C PRO A 35 8.50 10.73 -15.76
N ASP A 36 9.16 11.81 -15.34
CA ASP A 36 10.43 11.72 -14.64
C ASP A 36 10.28 10.93 -13.34
N ILE A 37 11.29 10.12 -13.05
CA ILE A 37 11.33 9.36 -11.80
C ILE A 37 11.56 10.34 -10.64
N PRO A 38 10.74 10.32 -9.58
CA PRO A 38 10.89 11.24 -8.46
C PRO A 38 12.28 11.19 -7.83
N TYR A 39 12.83 12.35 -7.45
CA TYR A 39 14.17 12.47 -6.85
C TYR A 39 14.41 11.51 -5.68
N GLY A 40 13.42 11.35 -4.79
CA GLY A 40 13.52 10.46 -3.64
C GLY A 40 13.76 8.99 -4.02
N SER A 41 13.19 8.53 -5.14
CA SER A 41 13.42 7.18 -5.69
C SER A 41 14.88 6.99 -6.10
N GLY A 42 15.43 7.95 -6.87
CA GLY A 42 16.81 7.93 -7.33
C GLY A 42 17.81 8.02 -6.18
N SER A 43 17.54 8.92 -5.22
CA SER A 43 18.36 9.09 -4.02
C SER A 43 18.46 7.80 -3.20
N ARG A 44 17.32 7.15 -2.90
CA ARG A 44 17.29 5.87 -2.17
C ARG A 44 17.99 4.75 -2.94
N THR A 45 17.75 4.65 -4.24
CA THR A 45 18.37 3.62 -5.10
C THR A 45 19.89 3.76 -5.13
N LYS A 46 20.40 5.00 -5.20
CA LYS A 46 21.83 5.31 -5.08
C LYS A 46 22.38 4.99 -3.69
N ALA A 47 21.68 5.37 -2.62
CA ALA A 47 22.09 5.08 -1.25
C ALA A 47 22.17 3.58 -0.97
N ALA A 48 21.22 2.79 -1.52
CA ALA A 48 21.20 1.34 -1.46
C ALA A 48 22.19 0.65 -2.41
N LYS A 49 23.00 1.43 -3.17
CA LYS A 49 24.00 0.93 -4.13
C LYS A 49 23.41 -0.09 -5.11
N THR A 50 22.23 0.19 -5.65
CA THR A 50 21.53 -0.70 -6.58
C THR A 50 20.98 0.07 -7.79
N THR A 51 20.33 -0.66 -8.71
CA THR A 51 19.68 -0.10 -9.91
C THR A 51 18.21 -0.48 -9.94
N TYR A 52 17.40 0.23 -10.74
CA TYR A 52 15.99 -0.13 -10.93
C TYR A 52 15.85 -1.54 -11.52
N ASP A 53 16.65 -1.90 -12.53
CA ASP A 53 16.63 -3.24 -13.12
C ASP A 53 16.94 -4.33 -12.08
N ALA A 54 17.94 -4.10 -11.23
CA ALA A 54 18.27 -5.04 -10.17
C ALA A 54 17.15 -5.16 -9.12
N LYS A 55 16.42 -4.08 -8.84
CA LYS A 55 15.24 -4.12 -7.95
C LYS A 55 14.07 -4.86 -8.61
N TYR A 56 13.81 -4.59 -9.89
CA TYR A 56 12.80 -5.25 -10.71
C TYR A 56 13.01 -6.77 -10.77
N GLU A 57 14.22 -7.21 -11.12
CA GLU A 57 14.55 -8.64 -11.19
C GLU A 57 14.40 -9.33 -9.83
N ARG A 58 14.72 -8.63 -8.73
CA ARG A 58 14.57 -9.16 -7.37
C ARG A 58 13.11 -9.38 -6.98
N VAL A 59 12.23 -8.41 -7.22
CA VAL A 59 10.78 -8.58 -6.93
C VAL A 59 10.17 -9.65 -7.83
N LEU A 60 10.55 -9.70 -9.10
CA LEU A 60 10.08 -10.72 -10.03
C LEU A 60 10.53 -12.13 -9.62
N LYS A 61 11.79 -12.29 -9.21
CA LYS A 61 12.31 -13.55 -8.67
C LYS A 61 11.54 -13.99 -7.44
N LEU A 62 11.23 -13.07 -6.52
CA LEU A 62 10.43 -13.40 -5.34
C LEU A 62 9.04 -13.91 -5.74
N LEU A 63 8.31 -13.17 -6.57
CA LEU A 63 6.97 -13.58 -7.05
C LEU A 63 7.00 -14.93 -7.79
N ARG A 64 8.08 -15.23 -8.52
CA ARG A 64 8.29 -16.53 -9.19
C ARG A 64 8.56 -17.66 -8.20
N SER A 65 9.29 -17.39 -7.11
CA SER A 65 9.69 -18.41 -6.14
C SER A 65 8.70 -18.65 -5.00
N ASP A 66 7.86 -17.66 -4.66
CA ASP A 66 6.95 -17.73 -3.51
C ASP A 66 5.52 -18.05 -3.94
N GLY A 67 5.21 -19.35 -3.99
CA GLY A 67 3.85 -19.82 -4.29
C GLY A 67 2.80 -19.42 -3.25
N LYS A 68 3.20 -19.21 -1.97
CA LYS A 68 2.27 -18.78 -0.92
C LYS A 68 1.87 -17.31 -1.11
N LEU A 69 2.82 -16.46 -1.47
CA LEU A 69 2.57 -15.07 -1.83
C LEU A 69 1.61 -14.98 -3.02
N ARG A 70 1.88 -15.72 -4.10
CA ARG A 70 0.99 -15.73 -5.29
C ARG A 70 -0.43 -16.15 -4.92
N LYS A 71 -0.58 -17.21 -4.11
CA LYS A 71 -1.89 -17.66 -3.66
C LYS A 71 -2.65 -16.57 -2.88
N LYS A 72 -1.97 -15.84 -1.99
CA LYS A 72 -2.57 -14.72 -1.26
C LYS A 72 -2.98 -13.57 -2.18
N ILE A 73 -2.18 -13.29 -3.21
CA ILE A 73 -2.53 -12.28 -4.23
C ILE A 73 -3.79 -12.71 -4.96
N GLU A 74 -3.89 -13.96 -5.40
CA GLU A 74 -5.08 -14.51 -6.07
C GLU A 74 -6.33 -14.49 -5.17
N GLU A 75 -6.19 -14.91 -3.91
CA GLU A 75 -7.27 -14.86 -2.91
C GLU A 75 -7.76 -13.42 -2.68
N SER A 76 -6.83 -12.48 -2.49
CA SER A 76 -7.17 -11.05 -2.31
C SER A 76 -7.77 -10.45 -3.59
N ALA A 77 -7.20 -10.74 -4.75
CA ALA A 77 -7.71 -10.30 -6.05
C ALA A 77 -9.16 -10.72 -6.25
N LYS A 78 -9.47 -11.98 -5.91
CA LYS A 78 -10.83 -12.52 -5.97
C LYS A 78 -11.79 -11.80 -5.03
N ASP A 79 -11.40 -11.58 -3.77
CA ASP A 79 -12.26 -10.93 -2.77
C ASP A 79 -12.64 -9.51 -3.18
N TYR A 80 -11.73 -8.79 -3.84
CA TYR A 80 -11.92 -7.39 -4.23
C TYR A 80 -12.34 -7.21 -5.70
N GLY A 81 -12.48 -8.29 -6.47
CA GLY A 81 -12.86 -8.24 -7.89
C GLY A 81 -11.82 -7.55 -8.78
N ILE A 82 -10.53 -7.74 -8.48
CA ILE A 82 -9.39 -7.14 -9.20
C ILE A 82 -8.68 -8.25 -9.98
N ASP A 83 -8.21 -7.98 -11.20
CA ASP A 83 -7.31 -8.93 -11.88
C ASP A 83 -5.99 -9.05 -11.09
N PRO A 84 -5.54 -10.25 -10.68
CA PRO A 84 -4.28 -10.44 -9.96
C PRO A 84 -3.08 -9.72 -10.57
N ILE A 85 -3.04 -9.53 -11.90
CA ILE A 85 -1.95 -8.81 -12.57
C ILE A 85 -1.82 -7.36 -12.12
N HIS A 86 -2.90 -6.72 -11.69
CA HIS A 86 -2.85 -5.34 -11.18
C HIS A 86 -2.21 -5.28 -9.80
N ILE A 87 -2.47 -6.26 -8.93
CA ILE A 87 -1.80 -6.36 -7.63
C ILE A 87 -0.31 -6.66 -7.84
N VAL A 88 0.02 -7.57 -8.75
CA VAL A 88 1.41 -7.88 -9.13
C VAL A 88 2.11 -6.63 -9.68
N GLY A 89 1.47 -5.90 -10.60
CA GLY A 89 2.01 -4.67 -11.19
C GLY A 89 2.25 -3.59 -10.15
N ALA A 90 1.34 -3.43 -9.18
CA ALA A 90 1.52 -2.51 -8.06
C ALA A 90 2.73 -2.89 -7.18
N ILE A 91 2.84 -4.17 -6.79
CA ILE A 91 3.98 -4.69 -6.01
C ILE A 91 5.29 -4.46 -6.78
N VAL A 92 5.33 -4.80 -8.07
CA VAL A 92 6.54 -4.64 -8.90
C VAL A 92 6.92 -3.17 -9.04
N GLY A 93 5.97 -2.29 -9.35
CA GLY A 93 6.22 -0.86 -9.51
C GLY A 93 6.70 -0.21 -8.20
N GLU A 94 6.03 -0.51 -7.10
CA GLU A 94 6.41 -0.02 -5.77
C GLU A 94 7.81 -0.50 -5.38
N HIS A 95 8.13 -1.77 -5.55
CA HIS A 95 9.45 -2.28 -5.17
C HIS A 95 10.57 -1.96 -6.15
N THR A 96 10.24 -1.59 -7.39
CA THR A 96 11.22 -1.09 -8.36
C THR A 96 11.57 0.36 -8.06
N TYR A 97 10.58 1.21 -7.86
CA TYR A 97 10.77 2.67 -7.78
C TYR A 97 10.67 3.26 -6.37
N ASN A 98 10.34 2.50 -5.34
CA ASN A 98 10.21 3.04 -3.97
C ASN A 98 11.15 2.35 -2.96
N VAL A 99 10.72 1.22 -2.39
CA VAL A 99 11.38 0.49 -1.28
C VAL A 99 11.88 -0.88 -1.75
N ASP A 100 12.98 -1.40 -1.21
CA ASP A 100 13.51 -2.71 -1.66
C ASP A 100 12.78 -3.87 -0.97
N VAL A 101 12.66 -5.01 -1.64
CA VAL A 101 12.03 -6.25 -1.16
C VAL A 101 12.68 -6.76 0.15
N TYR A 102 13.94 -6.38 0.36
CA TYR A 102 14.73 -6.75 1.53
C TYR A 102 14.78 -5.69 2.64
N ASP A 103 13.92 -4.66 2.64
CA ASP A 103 13.67 -3.78 3.81
C ASP A 103 13.05 -4.52 5.03
N ARG A 104 13.29 -5.83 5.12
CA ARG A 104 12.85 -6.76 6.15
C ARG A 104 13.34 -6.36 7.54
N LEU A 105 14.52 -5.76 7.70
CA LEU A 105 15.04 -5.43 9.03
C LEU A 105 14.20 -4.36 9.73
N GLN A 106 13.83 -3.29 9.02
CA GLN A 106 12.95 -2.26 9.58
C GLN A 106 11.53 -2.80 9.81
N THR A 107 11.02 -3.59 8.86
CA THR A 107 9.74 -4.30 8.94
C THR A 107 9.64 -5.20 10.19
N TYR A 108 10.66 -6.05 10.43
CA TYR A 108 10.72 -6.92 11.59
C TYR A 108 10.90 -6.15 12.89
N TYR A 109 11.66 -5.05 12.87
CA TYR A 109 11.87 -4.19 14.03
C TYR A 109 10.58 -3.51 14.48
N VAL A 110 9.85 -2.87 13.56
CA VAL A 110 8.55 -2.24 13.87
C VAL A 110 7.54 -3.29 14.33
N LYS A 111 7.50 -4.47 13.68
CA LYS A 111 6.63 -5.56 14.10
C LYS A 111 7.00 -6.08 15.49
N ALA A 112 8.28 -6.27 15.78
CA ALA A 112 8.79 -6.71 17.07
C ALA A 112 8.45 -5.71 18.19
N ILE A 113 8.64 -4.42 17.93
CA ILE A 113 8.30 -3.34 18.88
C ILE A 113 6.80 -3.19 19.06
N SER A 114 5.99 -3.42 18.03
CA SER A 114 4.53 -3.36 18.15
C SER A 114 3.94 -4.38 19.14
N TYR A 115 4.66 -5.48 19.41
CA TYR A 115 4.27 -6.42 20.46
C TYR A 115 4.48 -5.87 21.88
N LEU A 116 5.37 -4.88 22.03
CA LEU A 116 5.55 -4.12 23.26
C LEU A 116 4.44 -3.04 23.33
N ARG A 117 3.29 -3.40 23.92
CA ARG A 117 2.07 -2.57 23.98
C ARG A 117 2.28 -1.13 24.48
N SER A 118 3.32 -0.87 25.26
CA SER A 118 3.64 0.44 25.84
C SER A 118 4.46 1.37 24.93
N ALA A 119 5.02 0.88 23.83
CA ALA A 119 5.98 1.62 23.01
C ALA A 119 5.36 2.31 21.78
N VAL A 120 4.12 2.00 21.42
CA VAL A 120 3.50 2.50 20.17
C VAL A 120 2.31 3.40 20.51
N ALA A 121 2.44 4.67 20.16
CA ALA A 121 1.35 5.65 20.22
C ALA A 121 1.37 6.52 18.96
N PHE A 122 0.18 6.84 18.45
CA PHE A 122 0.03 7.84 17.40
C PHE A 122 -0.01 9.22 18.04
N ARG A 123 1.12 9.92 18.02
CA ARG A 123 1.30 11.21 18.70
C ARG A 123 2.30 12.09 17.97
N TYR A 124 2.18 13.39 18.18
CA TYR A 124 3.15 14.39 17.78
C TYR A 124 3.45 15.32 18.94
N ASP A 125 4.73 15.52 19.27
CA ASP A 125 5.16 16.46 20.30
C ASP A 125 4.40 16.31 21.63
N GLY A 126 4.30 15.04 22.08
CA GLY A 126 3.60 14.66 23.32
C GLY A 126 2.07 14.57 23.21
N GLU A 127 1.47 15.05 22.13
CA GLU A 127 0.01 15.09 21.94
C GLU A 127 -0.48 13.89 21.12
N GLU A 128 -1.41 13.10 21.67
CA GLU A 128 -2.00 11.97 20.96
C GLU A 128 -2.94 12.44 19.84
N VAL A 129 -3.00 11.66 18.76
CA VAL A 129 -3.88 12.00 17.62
C VAL A 129 -5.35 12.01 18.00
N ASP A 130 -5.77 11.20 18.98
CA ASP A 130 -7.15 11.18 19.49
C ASP A 130 -7.54 12.52 20.12
N GLU A 131 -6.63 13.12 20.89
CA GLU A 131 -6.82 14.46 21.43
C GLU A 131 -6.71 15.52 20.33
N PHE A 132 -5.76 15.34 19.41
CA PHE A 132 -5.49 16.33 18.39
C PHE A 132 -6.70 16.63 17.51
N ILE A 133 -7.40 15.57 17.09
CA ILE A 133 -8.55 15.62 16.18
C ILE A 133 -9.87 16.02 16.87
N LYS A 134 -9.86 16.33 18.17
CA LYS A 134 -11.03 16.90 18.89
C LYS A 134 -11.17 18.41 18.71
N ARG A 135 -10.15 19.07 18.12
CA ARG A 135 -10.20 20.53 17.90
C ARG A 135 -11.35 20.95 16.98
N PRO A 136 -11.88 22.18 17.11
CA PRO A 136 -13.01 22.67 16.31
C PRO A 136 -12.82 22.58 14.80
N GLN A 137 -11.58 22.73 14.31
CA GLN A 137 -11.23 22.61 12.88
C GLN A 137 -11.63 21.24 12.29
N PHE A 138 -11.72 20.19 13.11
CA PHE A 138 -12.10 18.83 12.69
C PHE A 138 -13.59 18.53 12.88
N ALA A 139 -14.40 19.47 13.37
CA ALA A 139 -15.79 19.21 13.76
C ALA A 139 -16.64 18.66 12.61
N ASP A 140 -16.43 19.14 11.39
CA ASP A 140 -17.14 18.64 10.21
C ASP A 140 -16.73 17.22 9.80
N CYS A 141 -15.48 16.84 10.04
CA CYS A 141 -15.01 15.48 9.77
C CYS A 141 -15.73 14.44 10.64
N ASN A 142 -16.12 14.81 11.86
CA ASN A 142 -16.84 13.92 12.78
C ASN A 142 -18.31 13.68 12.38
N LYS A 143 -18.83 14.46 11.41
CA LYS A 143 -20.18 14.27 10.85
C LYS A 143 -20.19 13.29 9.67
N LEU A 144 -19.01 12.93 9.15
CA LEU A 144 -18.88 12.03 8.02
C LEU A 144 -19.04 10.57 8.47
N ASN A 145 -19.49 9.73 7.54
CA ASN A 145 -19.60 8.30 7.75
C ASN A 145 -18.52 7.55 6.96
N GLY A 146 -17.97 6.51 7.58
CA GLY A 146 -16.98 5.65 6.96
C GLY A 146 -15.55 6.11 7.21
N SER A 147 -14.69 5.16 7.50
CA SER A 147 -13.29 5.36 7.86
C SER A 147 -12.52 6.17 6.80
N TYR A 148 -12.78 5.92 5.52
CA TYR A 148 -12.12 6.62 4.41
C TYR A 148 -12.45 8.12 4.43
N ALA A 149 -13.75 8.47 4.44
CA ALA A 149 -14.20 9.86 4.40
C ALA A 149 -13.72 10.65 5.63
N ILE A 150 -13.81 10.05 6.82
CA ILE A 150 -13.39 10.67 8.08
C ILE A 150 -11.89 10.99 8.06
N TRP A 151 -11.04 10.02 7.72
CA TRP A 151 -9.59 10.19 7.76
C TRP A 151 -9.09 11.09 6.62
N THR A 152 -9.66 11.00 5.41
CA THR A 152 -9.34 11.93 4.32
C THR A 152 -9.74 13.36 4.68
N CYS A 153 -10.90 13.57 5.32
CA CYS A 153 -11.28 14.91 5.80
C CYS A 153 -10.26 15.46 6.81
N ARG A 154 -9.81 14.63 7.76
CA ARG A 154 -8.79 15.03 8.74
C ARG A 154 -7.46 15.37 8.07
N GLU A 155 -7.04 14.64 7.04
CA GLU A 155 -5.86 15.00 6.25
C GLU A 155 -6.03 16.35 5.53
N THR A 156 -7.20 16.60 4.94
CA THR A 156 -7.51 17.88 4.30
C THR A 156 -7.43 19.02 5.29
N VAL A 157 -8.04 18.86 6.47
CA VAL A 157 -7.96 19.87 7.55
C VAL A 157 -6.52 20.07 8.02
N TRP A 158 -5.75 19.00 8.21
CA TRP A 158 -4.32 19.11 8.55
C TRP A 158 -3.56 19.94 7.52
N ASN A 159 -3.71 19.60 6.24
CA ASN A 159 -3.00 20.29 5.15
C ASN A 159 -3.44 21.75 5.01
N GLY A 160 -4.74 22.03 5.22
CA GLY A 160 -5.32 23.36 5.10
C GLY A 160 -4.99 24.26 6.28
N GLU A 161 -5.07 23.76 7.50
CA GLU A 161 -5.10 24.59 8.71
C GLU A 161 -3.84 24.50 9.57
N PHE A 162 -3.12 23.38 9.54
CA PHE A 162 -2.03 23.12 10.48
C PHE A 162 -0.66 23.00 9.83
N ARG A 163 -0.54 22.28 8.71
CA ARG A 163 0.74 21.96 8.08
C ARG A 163 1.56 23.22 7.79
N GLY A 164 2.77 23.28 8.37
CA GLY A 164 3.71 24.40 8.22
C GLY A 164 3.26 25.72 8.87
N LYS A 165 2.13 25.74 9.59
CA LYS A 165 1.54 26.93 10.18
C LYS A 165 1.77 27.00 11.69
N THR A 166 1.57 28.19 12.24
CA THR A 166 1.47 28.39 13.70
C THR A 166 -0.01 28.55 14.06
N VAL A 167 -0.52 27.68 14.92
CA VAL A 167 -1.91 27.69 15.40
C VAL A 167 -1.87 27.67 16.92
N ASP A 168 -2.60 28.58 17.57
CA ASP A 168 -2.64 28.71 19.03
C ASP A 168 -1.25 28.82 19.69
N GLY A 169 -0.32 29.52 19.03
CA GLY A 169 1.06 29.71 19.51
C GLY A 169 1.98 28.50 19.31
N LYS A 170 1.48 27.36 18.78
CA LYS A 170 2.28 26.17 18.46
C LYS A 170 2.60 26.13 16.97
N LYS A 171 3.89 25.98 16.63
CA LYS A 171 4.34 25.77 15.25
C LYS A 171 4.25 24.29 14.88
N PHE A 172 3.61 23.99 13.76
CA PHE A 172 3.48 22.63 13.24
C PHE A 172 4.46 22.35 12.09
N PRO A 173 4.89 21.10 11.88
CA PRO A 173 5.79 20.74 10.80
C PRO A 173 5.14 20.96 9.43
N ASP A 174 5.95 21.34 8.45
CA ASP A 174 5.55 21.27 7.03
C ASP A 174 5.74 19.83 6.51
N ASP A 175 4.94 18.90 7.05
CA ASP A 175 4.94 17.49 6.64
C ASP A 175 3.51 16.93 6.63
N ARG A 176 3.33 15.76 6.02
CA ARG A 176 2.04 15.08 5.85
C ARG A 176 1.51 14.60 7.21
N PHE A 177 0.19 14.64 7.38
CA PHE A 177 -0.49 14.20 8.61
C PHE A 177 -0.06 12.78 9.05
N GLY A 178 -0.02 11.85 8.08
CA GLY A 178 0.48 10.49 8.29
C GLY A 178 1.92 10.44 8.83
N ALA A 179 2.80 11.31 8.33
CA ALA A 179 4.18 11.37 8.80
C ALA A 179 4.30 11.94 10.21
N VAL A 180 3.51 12.97 10.51
CA VAL A 180 3.56 13.67 11.79
C VAL A 180 3.00 12.83 12.94
N PHE A 181 1.86 12.16 12.75
CA PHE A 181 1.17 11.46 13.83
C PHE A 181 1.28 9.93 13.81
N PHE A 182 1.51 9.33 12.64
CA PHE A 182 1.36 7.88 12.44
C PHE A 182 2.69 7.16 12.16
N GLN A 183 3.82 7.86 12.29
CA GLN A 183 5.16 7.31 12.03
C GLN A 183 6.10 7.50 13.23
N PRO A 184 5.78 6.92 14.40
CA PRO A 184 6.61 7.05 15.60
C PRO A 184 8.05 6.54 15.44
N PHE A 185 8.34 5.76 14.37
CA PHE A 185 9.65 5.20 14.08
C PHE A 185 10.28 5.71 12.77
N TYR A 186 9.87 6.88 12.24
CA TYR A 186 10.30 7.41 10.93
C TYR A 186 10.06 6.43 9.77
N ALA A 187 8.97 5.70 9.91
CA ALA A 187 8.73 4.36 9.39
C ALA A 187 7.93 4.34 8.06
N GLY A 188 8.12 5.37 7.26
CA GLY A 188 6.96 6.11 6.80
C GLY A 188 6.37 5.91 5.42
N GLN A 189 6.85 4.96 4.62
CA GLN A 189 6.41 4.90 3.23
C GLN A 189 5.75 3.59 2.85
N THR A 190 6.28 2.47 3.28
CA THR A 190 5.73 1.12 3.18
C THR A 190 6.89 0.20 3.55
N PHE A 191 6.66 -0.84 4.33
CA PHE A 191 7.73 -1.68 4.88
C PHE A 191 7.66 -3.10 4.32
N GLY A 192 8.68 -3.47 3.54
CA GLY A 192 8.64 -4.73 2.82
C GLY A 192 7.42 -4.84 1.91
N ILE A 193 7.14 -6.05 1.42
CA ILE A 193 6.01 -6.27 0.52
C ILE A 193 4.71 -6.15 1.30
N GLY A 194 4.01 -5.03 1.08
CA GLY A 194 2.62 -4.85 1.44
C GLY A 194 2.34 -4.28 2.84
N GLN A 195 3.31 -3.76 3.60
CA GLN A 195 2.95 -3.03 4.82
C GLN A 195 2.47 -1.62 4.47
N LEU A 196 1.18 -1.39 4.69
CA LEU A 196 0.52 -0.11 4.49
C LEU A 196 0.92 0.92 5.54
N ASN A 197 0.93 2.19 5.15
CA ASN A 197 0.95 3.30 6.09
C ASN A 197 -0.22 3.14 7.10
N PRO A 198 0.00 3.27 8.43
CA PRO A 198 -1.06 3.13 9.42
C PRO A 198 -2.28 4.01 9.17
N LEU A 199 -2.09 5.23 8.65
CA LEU A 199 -3.20 6.11 8.27
C LEU A 199 -4.00 5.53 7.09
N THR A 200 -3.33 4.92 6.11
CA THR A 200 -4.00 4.23 5.00
C THR A 200 -4.73 2.98 5.47
N ALA A 201 -4.16 2.21 6.39
CA ALA A 201 -4.85 1.08 7.01
C ALA A 201 -6.13 1.53 7.75
N LEU A 202 -6.04 2.63 8.50
CA LEU A 202 -7.20 3.25 9.16
C LEU A 202 -8.24 3.75 8.14
N GLN A 203 -7.83 4.40 7.04
CA GLN A 203 -8.73 4.83 5.97
C GLN A 203 -9.49 3.66 5.34
N MET A 204 -8.80 2.55 5.07
CA MET A 204 -9.38 1.39 4.40
C MET A 204 -10.09 0.42 5.34
N SER A 205 -10.07 0.67 6.66
CA SER A 205 -10.57 -0.26 7.70
C SER A 205 -11.99 -0.76 7.44
N ASP A 206 -12.95 0.13 7.13
CA ASP A 206 -14.34 -0.29 6.93
C ASP A 206 -14.52 -1.11 5.66
N LEU A 207 -13.79 -0.78 4.60
CA LEU A 207 -13.79 -1.54 3.34
C LEU A 207 -13.21 -2.95 3.57
N VAL A 208 -12.07 -3.03 4.25
CA VAL A 208 -11.40 -4.30 4.56
C VAL A 208 -12.25 -5.15 5.51
N HIS A 209 -12.91 -4.53 6.49
CA HIS A 209 -13.86 -5.23 7.36
C HIS A 209 -15.05 -5.79 6.57
N LYS A 210 -15.62 -4.99 5.68
CA LYS A 210 -16.76 -5.39 4.84
C LYS A 210 -16.40 -6.55 3.91
N THR A 211 -15.25 -6.47 3.24
CA THR A 211 -14.85 -7.42 2.19
C THR A 211 -14.16 -8.66 2.77
N SER A 212 -13.16 -8.46 3.62
CA SER A 212 -12.29 -9.54 4.13
C SER A 212 -12.63 -9.99 5.55
N ARG A 213 -13.66 -9.39 6.19
CA ARG A 213 -14.13 -9.75 7.54
C ARG A 213 -13.10 -9.59 8.66
N LEU A 214 -12.02 -8.84 8.41
CA LEU A 214 -11.01 -8.52 9.41
C LEU A 214 -11.56 -7.50 10.44
N PRO A 215 -11.06 -7.45 11.68
CA PRO A 215 -11.52 -6.50 12.68
C PRO A 215 -11.36 -5.04 12.23
N VAL A 216 -12.34 -4.19 12.57
CA VAL A 216 -12.24 -2.74 12.37
C VAL A 216 -11.10 -2.18 13.23
N LEU A 217 -10.23 -1.41 12.59
CA LEU A 217 -9.09 -0.74 13.21
C LEU A 217 -9.52 0.53 13.94
N ASP A 218 -8.78 0.89 14.98
CA ASP A 218 -9.03 2.08 15.80
C ASP A 218 -7.69 2.75 16.12
N HIS A 219 -7.58 4.06 15.88
CA HIS A 219 -6.35 4.82 16.13
C HIS A 219 -5.96 4.85 17.60
N ARG A 220 -6.91 4.65 18.52
CA ARG A 220 -6.65 4.52 19.97
C ARG A 220 -6.02 3.18 20.34
N ARG A 221 -5.97 2.23 19.39
CA ARG A 221 -5.36 0.91 19.55
C ARG A 221 -4.23 0.72 18.53
N PRO A 222 -3.18 1.55 18.57
CA PRO A 222 -2.13 1.59 17.54
C PRO A 222 -1.44 0.23 17.34
N ALA A 223 -1.22 -0.54 18.41
CA ALA A 223 -0.64 -1.88 18.30
C ALA A 223 -1.49 -2.86 17.47
N GLN A 224 -2.80 -2.64 17.32
CA GLN A 224 -3.63 -3.45 16.43
C GLN A 224 -3.42 -3.06 14.96
N VAL A 225 -3.21 -1.77 14.70
CA VAL A 225 -2.94 -1.24 13.35
C VAL A 225 -1.61 -1.76 12.79
N TYR A 226 -0.60 -2.00 13.63
CA TYR A 226 0.69 -2.58 13.20
C TYR A 226 0.70 -4.11 13.09
N LYS A 227 -0.37 -4.79 13.51
CA LYS A 227 -0.48 -6.26 13.44
C LYS A 227 -1.04 -6.77 12.12
N THR A 228 -1.68 -5.90 11.35
CA THR A 228 -2.23 -6.22 10.02
C THR A 228 -1.13 -6.46 9.01
#